data_AF-A0A960SII1-F1
#
_entry.id   AF-A0A960SII1-F1
#
_cell.length_a   1.000
_cell.length_b   1.000
_cell.length_c   1.000
_cell.angle_alpha   90.00
_cell.angle_beta   90.00
_cell.angle_gamma   90.00
#
_symmetry.space_group_name_H-M   'P 1'
#
loop_
_entity.id
_entity.type
_entity.pdbx_description
1 polymer ?
#
loop_
_entity_poly.entity_id
_entity_poly.type
_entity_poly.pdbx_seq_one_letter_code
_entity_poly.pdbx_strand_id
1 'polypeptide(L)'
;SVLDRCKVFLSVAHDEYWTDTMLTNGESARNRGVSMAFLSGNALLHAVNLQPASASGQPNRVFNRDHYMRDTGRNLMGETTYGPGNGDWLVTQADHWIFEGTGLKDGDVLRNLVGWEYHGPPFAEIEGLEVVAMGEVHAFWSSGPGIFGAVVYPGPKNNWVFNAGTIYWSQALSEPPGHVPAASSEHRTLGVDARVQQITHNFLQHCLEDSTLTFKGGR
;
A
#
# COMPACT_ATOMS: atom_id res chain seq x y z
N SER A 1 -16.02 -10.28 11.18
CA SER A 1 -14.57 -10.09 10.99
C SER A 1 -14.09 -8.93 11.84
N VAL A 2 -12.80 -8.90 12.23
CA VAL A 2 -12.20 -7.71 12.87
C VAL A 2 -12.26 -6.48 11.96
N LEU A 3 -12.23 -6.70 10.63
CA LEU A 3 -12.36 -5.66 9.62
C LEU A 3 -13.75 -5.01 9.57
N ASP A 4 -14.79 -5.63 10.17
CA ASP A 4 -16.13 -5.03 10.23
C ASP A 4 -16.25 -3.96 11.35
N ARG A 5 -15.13 -3.61 11.99
CA ARG A 5 -15.05 -2.64 13.09
C ARG A 5 -14.28 -1.38 12.73
N CYS A 6 -13.84 -1.25 11.48
CA CYS A 6 -13.12 -0.08 10.98
C CYS A 6 -13.72 0.42 9.66
N LYS A 7 -13.53 1.71 9.38
CA LYS A 7 -13.88 2.29 8.07
C LYS A 7 -12.73 2.16 7.07
N VAL A 8 -11.50 2.07 7.58
CA VAL A 8 -10.28 2.00 6.78
C VAL A 8 -9.39 0.88 7.30
N PHE A 9 -8.88 0.05 6.39
CA PHE A 9 -7.79 -0.90 6.62
C PHE A 9 -6.48 -0.32 6.10
N LEU A 10 -5.41 -0.41 6.88
CA LEU A 10 -4.08 0.07 6.50
C LEU A 10 -3.11 -1.13 6.45
N SER A 11 -2.57 -1.40 5.27
CA SER A 11 -1.40 -2.25 5.07
C SER A 11 -0.18 -1.32 5.01
N VAL A 12 0.79 -1.50 5.90
CA VAL A 12 1.88 -0.54 6.10
C VAL A 12 3.22 -1.26 6.13
N ALA A 13 4.25 -0.62 5.58
CA ALA A 13 5.62 -1.09 5.53
C ALA A 13 5.82 -2.30 4.61
N HIS A 14 5.91 -3.53 5.13
CA HIS A 14 6.28 -4.73 4.34
C HIS A 14 5.31 -5.88 4.61
N ASP A 15 4.15 -5.83 3.96
CA ASP A 15 3.02 -6.74 4.20
C ASP A 15 2.97 -7.91 3.18
N GLU A 16 4.08 -8.63 3.06
CA GLU A 16 4.35 -9.59 1.97
C GLU A 16 3.55 -10.91 2.07
N TYR A 17 3.23 -11.35 3.29
CA TYR A 17 2.75 -12.72 3.56
C TYR A 17 1.32 -12.74 4.05
N TRP A 18 0.45 -13.33 3.23
CA TRP A 18 -0.98 -13.40 3.51
C TRP A 18 -1.43 -14.86 3.47
N THR A 19 -2.44 -15.24 4.26
CA THR A 19 -3.16 -16.48 4.00
C THR A 19 -4.25 -16.23 2.95
N ASP A 20 -4.70 -17.24 2.20
CA ASP A 20 -5.84 -17.07 1.27
C ASP A 20 -7.07 -16.52 1.99
N THR A 21 -7.29 -16.97 3.23
CA THR A 21 -8.38 -16.48 4.07
C THR A 21 -8.24 -15.00 4.39
N MET A 22 -7.03 -14.47 4.57
CA MET A 22 -6.81 -13.03 4.78
C MET A 22 -7.16 -12.25 3.52
N LEU A 23 -6.73 -12.71 2.34
CA LEU A 23 -7.04 -12.07 1.07
C LEU A 23 -8.56 -12.04 0.83
N THR A 24 -9.23 -13.19 0.92
CA THR A 24 -10.70 -13.27 0.76
C THR A 24 -11.43 -12.37 1.76
N ASN A 25 -10.95 -12.27 3.00
CA ASN A 25 -11.54 -11.38 3.99
C ASN A 25 -11.32 -9.90 3.65
N GLY A 26 -10.15 -9.54 3.11
CA GLY A 26 -9.84 -8.20 2.62
C GLY A 26 -10.77 -7.81 1.46
N GLU A 27 -10.84 -8.63 0.42
CA GLU A 27 -11.75 -8.42 -0.71
C GLU A 27 -13.21 -8.28 -0.26
N SER A 28 -13.64 -9.18 0.64
CA SER A 28 -14.99 -9.13 1.18
C SER A 28 -15.24 -7.87 2.01
N ALA A 29 -14.25 -7.39 2.76
CA ALA A 29 -14.35 -6.13 3.52
C ALA A 29 -14.44 -4.92 2.58
N ARG A 30 -13.60 -4.85 1.55
CA ARG A 30 -13.69 -3.82 0.50
C ARG A 30 -15.08 -3.81 -0.14
N ASN A 31 -15.59 -4.98 -0.51
CA ASN A 31 -16.91 -5.12 -1.13
C ASN A 31 -18.07 -4.76 -0.17
N ARG A 32 -17.83 -4.75 1.14
CA ARG A 32 -18.78 -4.29 2.16
C ARG A 32 -18.68 -2.80 2.48
N GLY A 33 -17.70 -2.07 1.93
CA GLY A 33 -17.56 -0.62 2.14
C GLY A 33 -16.39 -0.22 3.03
N VAL A 34 -15.46 -1.13 3.35
CA VAL A 34 -14.21 -0.77 4.03
C VAL A 34 -13.25 -0.17 3.01
N SER A 35 -12.77 1.04 3.23
CA SER A 35 -11.68 1.63 2.43
C SER A 35 -10.34 0.99 2.78
N MET A 36 -9.37 1.02 1.88
CA MET A 36 -8.08 0.36 2.07
C MET A 36 -6.92 1.25 1.62
N ALA A 37 -5.88 1.36 2.43
CA ALA A 37 -4.61 1.94 2.02
C ALA A 37 -3.52 0.88 2.05
N PHE A 38 -2.84 0.69 0.92
CA PHE A 38 -1.63 -0.10 0.79
C PHE A 38 -0.44 0.87 0.76
N LEU A 39 0.07 1.18 1.94
CA LEU A 39 1.22 2.05 2.19
C LEU A 39 2.50 1.19 2.28
N SER A 40 2.66 0.33 1.28
CA SER A 40 3.62 -0.77 1.23
C SER A 40 4.09 -0.97 -0.21
N GLY A 41 5.24 -1.63 -0.35
CA GLY A 41 5.65 -2.34 -1.55
C GLY A 41 5.69 -3.83 -1.24
N ASN A 42 5.79 -4.66 -2.28
CA ASN A 42 5.79 -6.12 -2.17
C ASN A 42 4.64 -6.74 -1.32
N ALA A 43 3.53 -6.04 -1.14
CA ALA A 43 2.42 -6.55 -0.37
C ALA A 43 1.72 -7.68 -1.13
N LEU A 44 1.15 -8.64 -0.40
CA LEU A 44 0.42 -9.79 -0.98
C LEU A 44 1.21 -10.57 -2.06
N LEU A 45 2.52 -10.77 -1.86
CA LEU A 45 3.33 -11.57 -2.80
C LEU A 45 3.16 -13.06 -2.58
N HIS A 46 3.13 -13.52 -1.33
CA HIS A 46 3.16 -14.94 -1.01
C HIS A 46 1.98 -15.35 -0.12
N ALA A 47 1.30 -16.39 -0.56
CA ALA A 47 0.44 -17.19 0.29
C ALA A 47 1.28 -17.89 1.37
N VAL A 48 0.75 -17.98 2.58
CA VAL A 48 1.39 -18.74 3.66
C VAL A 48 0.45 -19.74 4.32
N ASN A 49 1.02 -20.88 4.72
CA ASN A 49 0.33 -21.86 5.56
C ASN A 49 0.78 -21.70 7.00
N LEU A 50 -0.18 -21.44 7.89
CA LEU A 50 0.07 -21.30 9.32
C LEU A 50 0.25 -22.67 9.97
N GLN A 51 1.26 -22.79 10.82
CA GLN A 51 1.64 -24.03 11.49
C GLN A 51 1.77 -23.84 13.01
N PRO A 52 1.57 -24.91 13.80
CA PRO A 52 1.79 -24.85 15.24
C PRO A 52 3.27 -24.68 15.59
N ALA A 53 3.56 -24.08 16.74
CA ALA A 53 4.91 -24.05 17.29
C ALA A 53 5.39 -25.47 17.60
N SER A 54 6.58 -25.83 17.12
CA SER A 54 7.17 -27.16 17.34
C SER A 54 7.34 -27.52 18.81
N ALA A 55 7.62 -26.53 19.66
CA ALA A 55 7.87 -26.74 21.09
C ALA A 55 6.60 -26.85 21.95
N SER A 56 5.55 -26.10 21.63
CA SER A 56 4.36 -25.97 22.50
C SER A 56 3.05 -26.46 21.87
N GLY A 57 3.07 -26.82 20.58
CA GLY A 57 1.87 -27.18 19.82
C GLY A 57 0.89 -26.02 19.61
N GLN A 58 1.20 -24.81 20.07
CA GLN A 58 0.32 -23.66 19.96
C GLN A 58 0.10 -23.32 18.48
N PRO A 59 -1.15 -23.29 17.99
CA PRO A 59 -1.44 -23.08 16.57
C PRO A 59 -1.03 -21.67 16.10
N ASN A 60 -0.74 -21.54 14.80
CA ASN A 60 -0.46 -20.27 14.14
C ASN A 60 0.70 -19.49 14.79
N ARG A 61 1.87 -20.13 14.88
CA ARG A 61 3.07 -19.52 15.47
C ARG A 61 4.27 -19.50 14.52
N VAL A 62 4.25 -20.32 13.49
CA VAL A 62 5.22 -20.30 12.39
C VAL A 62 4.46 -20.47 11.08
N PHE A 63 5.11 -20.15 9.97
CA PHE A 63 4.52 -20.33 8.64
C PHE A 63 5.57 -20.76 7.62
N ASN A 64 5.13 -21.37 6.53
CA ASN A 64 5.91 -21.53 5.32
C ASN A 64 5.23 -20.81 4.15
N ARG A 65 6.01 -20.49 3.11
CA ARG A 65 5.46 -19.99 1.84
C ARG A 65 4.78 -21.16 1.12
N ASP A 66 3.65 -20.86 0.48
CA ASP A 66 2.90 -21.80 -0.32
C ASP A 66 3.01 -21.46 -1.82
N HIS A 67 2.14 -20.60 -2.32
CA HIS A 67 2.12 -20.15 -3.72
C HIS A 67 2.26 -18.63 -3.83
N TYR A 68 2.45 -18.12 -5.06
CA TYR A 68 2.48 -16.67 -5.33
C TYR A 68 1.05 -16.11 -5.41
N MET A 69 0.81 -14.99 -4.74
CA MET A 69 -0.45 -14.24 -4.73
C MET A 69 -0.43 -13.00 -5.63
N ARG A 70 0.63 -12.82 -6.43
CA ARG A 70 0.82 -11.62 -7.27
C ARG A 70 -0.40 -11.27 -8.15
N ASP A 71 -1.08 -12.27 -8.70
CA ASP A 71 -2.21 -12.06 -9.61
C ASP A 71 -3.55 -11.89 -8.89
N THR A 72 -3.71 -12.50 -7.72
CA THR A 72 -4.93 -12.35 -6.93
C THR A 72 -4.87 -11.08 -6.08
N GLY A 73 -3.72 -10.77 -5.50
CA GLY A 73 -3.48 -9.55 -4.71
C GLY A 73 -3.66 -8.27 -5.52
N ARG A 74 -3.26 -8.24 -6.81
CA ARG A 74 -3.45 -7.03 -7.64
C ARG A 74 -4.92 -6.64 -7.80
N ASN A 75 -5.86 -7.60 -7.75
CA ASN A 75 -7.30 -7.30 -7.85
C ASN A 75 -7.82 -6.56 -6.61
N LEU A 76 -7.11 -6.66 -5.49
CA LEU A 76 -7.40 -5.93 -4.25
C LEU A 76 -6.59 -4.63 -4.14
N MET A 77 -5.35 -4.60 -4.58
CA MET A 77 -4.47 -3.44 -4.40
C MET A 77 -4.41 -2.48 -5.60
N GLY A 78 -4.89 -2.91 -6.78
CA GLY A 78 -4.80 -2.17 -8.04
C GLY A 78 -3.45 -2.28 -8.75
N GLU A 79 -2.43 -2.86 -8.10
CA GLU A 79 -1.06 -2.93 -8.64
C GLU A 79 -0.44 -4.31 -8.42
N THR A 80 0.56 -4.60 -9.24
CA THR A 80 1.31 -5.85 -9.17
C THR A 80 2.51 -5.69 -8.24
N THR A 81 2.73 -6.65 -7.35
CA THR A 81 3.95 -6.70 -6.53
C THR A 81 5.20 -6.90 -7.37
N TYR A 82 6.26 -6.12 -7.15
CA TYR A 82 7.59 -6.30 -7.71
C TYR A 82 8.63 -6.50 -6.59
N GLY A 83 9.88 -6.71 -6.99
CA GLY A 83 10.98 -6.89 -6.06
C GLY A 83 11.60 -5.58 -5.59
N PRO A 84 12.84 -5.63 -5.10
CA PRO A 84 13.52 -4.48 -4.56
C PRO A 84 14.05 -3.54 -5.64
N GLY A 85 13.97 -2.26 -5.32
CA GLY A 85 14.41 -1.16 -6.14
C GLY A 85 14.18 0.16 -5.44
N ASN A 86 14.84 1.21 -5.92
CA ASN A 86 14.65 2.56 -5.38
C ASN A 86 14.37 3.57 -6.48
N GLY A 87 13.67 4.64 -6.13
CA GLY A 87 13.43 5.74 -7.04
C GLY A 87 12.63 6.87 -6.42
N ASP A 88 12.18 7.72 -7.32
CA ASP A 88 11.46 8.95 -7.04
C ASP A 88 9.96 8.74 -7.24
N TRP A 89 9.13 9.27 -6.35
CA TRP A 89 7.67 9.18 -6.48
C TRP A 89 7.19 10.41 -7.27
N LEU A 90 6.94 10.21 -8.57
CA LEU A 90 6.65 11.25 -9.56
C LEU A 90 5.15 11.42 -9.75
N VAL A 91 4.64 12.64 -9.50
CA VAL A 91 3.22 12.99 -9.61
C VAL A 91 2.78 13.03 -11.08
N THR A 92 1.68 12.33 -11.40
CA THR A 92 1.14 12.26 -12.77
C THR A 92 -0.26 12.83 -12.93
N GLN A 93 -0.97 13.12 -11.84
CA GLN A 93 -2.34 13.61 -11.87
C GLN A 93 -2.62 14.57 -10.70
N ALA A 94 -1.90 15.68 -10.64
CA ALA A 94 -1.91 16.63 -9.53
C ALA A 94 -3.27 17.29 -9.24
N ASP A 95 -4.17 17.34 -10.22
CA ASP A 95 -5.54 17.83 -10.05
C ASP A 95 -6.45 16.82 -9.30
N HIS A 96 -5.99 15.60 -9.06
CA HIS A 96 -6.73 14.59 -8.29
C HIS A 96 -6.86 15.01 -6.83
N TRP A 97 -8.04 14.78 -6.21
CA TRP A 97 -8.38 15.22 -4.85
C TRP A 97 -7.38 14.76 -3.78
N ILE A 98 -6.69 13.64 -4.01
CA ILE A 98 -5.67 13.13 -3.07
C ILE A 98 -4.52 14.13 -2.88
N PHE A 99 -4.29 15.05 -3.83
CA PHE A 99 -3.25 16.08 -3.76
C PHE A 99 -3.74 17.44 -3.25
N GLU A 100 -5.01 17.56 -2.85
CA GLU A 100 -5.54 18.83 -2.34
C GLU A 100 -4.70 19.39 -1.19
N GLY A 101 -4.35 20.68 -1.27
CA GLY A 101 -3.54 21.36 -0.26
C GLY A 101 -2.05 20.96 -0.22
N THR A 102 -1.58 20.06 -1.08
CA THR A 102 -0.15 19.68 -1.14
C THR A 102 0.71 20.70 -1.88
N GLY A 103 0.11 21.46 -2.81
CA GLY A 103 0.80 22.36 -3.73
C GLY A 103 1.62 21.65 -4.82
N LEU A 104 1.54 20.32 -4.91
CA LEU A 104 2.19 19.51 -5.94
C LEU A 104 1.56 19.79 -7.32
N LYS A 105 2.37 19.61 -8.36
CA LYS A 105 2.00 19.75 -9.78
C LYS A 105 2.42 18.51 -10.55
N ASP A 106 1.84 18.31 -11.72
CA ASP A 106 2.29 17.26 -12.63
C ASP A 106 3.78 17.42 -12.92
N GLY A 107 4.53 16.33 -12.79
CA GLY A 107 5.98 16.33 -12.92
C GLY A 107 6.75 16.66 -11.64
N ASP A 108 6.09 17.07 -10.56
CA ASP A 108 6.76 17.20 -9.26
C ASP A 108 7.17 15.83 -8.72
N VAL A 109 8.30 15.84 -8.02
CA VAL A 109 8.94 14.64 -7.50
C VAL A 109 9.03 14.67 -5.99
N LEU A 110 8.57 13.60 -5.35
CA LEU A 110 8.92 13.26 -3.98
C LEU A 110 10.15 12.36 -4.02
N ARG A 111 11.32 12.97 -3.82
CA ARG A 111 12.60 12.31 -4.03
C ARG A 111 12.83 11.19 -3.03
N ASN A 112 13.42 10.11 -3.51
CA ASN A 112 13.79 8.94 -2.72
C ASN A 112 12.66 8.33 -1.88
N LEU A 113 11.41 8.48 -2.34
CA LEU A 113 10.25 7.96 -1.66
C LEU A 113 9.90 6.53 -2.11
N VAL A 114 10.39 6.09 -3.26
CA VAL A 114 10.16 4.71 -3.73
C VAL A 114 11.30 3.81 -3.26
N GLY A 115 10.95 2.75 -2.54
CA GLY A 115 11.82 1.69 -2.06
C GLY A 115 11.30 1.10 -0.74
N TRP A 116 11.97 0.18 -0.07
CA TRP A 116 13.03 -0.70 -0.57
C TRP A 116 12.49 -1.63 -1.67
N GLU A 117 11.21 -1.97 -1.59
CA GLU A 117 10.47 -2.69 -2.64
C GLU A 117 9.27 -1.84 -3.05
N TYR A 118 8.76 -2.12 -4.25
CA TYR A 118 7.76 -1.28 -4.90
C TYR A 118 6.68 -2.13 -5.57
N HIS A 119 5.55 -1.51 -5.85
CA HIS A 119 4.55 -2.05 -6.76
C HIS A 119 4.72 -1.43 -8.13
N GLY A 120 4.52 -2.25 -9.16
CA GLY A 120 4.66 -1.81 -10.56
C GLY A 120 3.41 -1.09 -11.07
N PRO A 121 3.36 -0.75 -12.38
CA PRO A 121 2.21 -0.06 -12.96
C PRO A 121 0.91 -0.87 -12.78
N PRO A 122 -0.27 -0.25 -12.87
CA PRO A 122 -1.54 -0.96 -12.74
C PRO A 122 -1.67 -2.00 -13.86
N PHE A 123 -1.85 -3.26 -13.47
CA PHE A 123 -2.09 -4.36 -14.41
C PHE A 123 -3.49 -4.97 -14.26
N ALA A 124 -4.37 -4.34 -13.49
CA ALA A 124 -5.74 -4.79 -13.32
C ALA A 124 -6.69 -3.82 -14.03
N GLU A 125 -7.62 -4.37 -14.82
CA GLU A 125 -8.76 -3.63 -15.36
C GLU A 125 -9.76 -3.39 -14.22
N ILE A 126 -9.45 -2.42 -13.35
CA ILE A 126 -10.34 -1.98 -12.29
C ILE A 126 -11.06 -0.73 -12.76
N GLU A 127 -12.38 -0.78 -12.80
CA GLU A 127 -13.22 0.35 -13.19
C GLU A 127 -12.97 1.55 -12.26
N GLY A 128 -12.71 2.71 -12.88
CA GLY A 128 -12.43 3.95 -12.15
C GLY A 128 -11.04 4.02 -11.51
N LEU A 129 -10.11 3.12 -11.85
CA LEU A 129 -8.72 3.24 -11.38
C LEU A 129 -7.99 4.39 -12.05
N GLU A 130 -7.36 5.22 -11.23
CA GLU A 130 -6.59 6.39 -11.62
C GLU A 130 -5.13 6.24 -11.16
N VAL A 131 -4.19 6.59 -12.04
CA VAL A 131 -2.74 6.57 -11.74
C VAL A 131 -2.31 7.95 -11.28
N VAL A 132 -2.10 8.08 -9.98
CA VAL A 132 -1.78 9.36 -9.33
C VAL A 132 -0.28 9.65 -9.31
N ALA A 133 0.54 8.60 -9.38
CA ALA A 133 1.98 8.72 -9.58
C ALA A 133 2.55 7.52 -10.35
N MET A 134 3.64 7.75 -11.09
CA MET A 134 4.36 6.71 -11.83
C MET A 134 5.76 7.20 -12.17
N GLY A 135 6.76 6.32 -12.15
CA GLY A 135 8.12 6.69 -12.52
C GLY A 135 9.07 5.51 -12.60
N GLU A 136 10.29 5.79 -13.05
CA GLU A 136 11.34 4.78 -13.13
C GLU A 136 11.95 4.50 -11.76
N VAL A 137 12.31 3.24 -11.54
CA VAL A 137 13.10 2.79 -10.40
C VAL A 137 14.34 2.05 -10.85
N HIS A 138 15.41 2.19 -10.05
CA HIS A 138 16.56 1.33 -10.15
C HIS A 138 16.23 -0.02 -9.49
N ALA A 139 15.80 -1.00 -10.29
CA ALA A 139 15.49 -2.36 -9.82
C ALA A 139 16.78 -3.17 -9.62
N PHE A 140 17.04 -3.65 -8.40
CA PHE A 140 18.35 -4.20 -8.04
C PHE A 140 18.70 -5.52 -8.72
N TRP A 141 17.69 -6.31 -9.10
CA TRP A 141 17.86 -7.64 -9.68
C TRP A 141 17.39 -7.72 -11.14
N SER A 142 17.28 -6.57 -11.81
CA SER A 142 16.87 -6.46 -13.20
C SER A 142 18.01 -5.90 -14.04
N SER A 143 18.09 -6.32 -15.30
CA SER A 143 19.06 -5.76 -16.28
C SER A 143 18.64 -4.40 -16.84
N GLY A 144 17.48 -3.87 -16.45
CA GLY A 144 16.94 -2.58 -16.89
C GLY A 144 16.07 -1.92 -15.82
N PRO A 145 15.69 -0.64 -16.01
CA PRO A 145 14.88 0.10 -15.05
C PRO A 145 13.53 -0.61 -14.85
N GLY A 146 13.04 -0.59 -13.61
CA GLY A 146 11.66 -0.94 -13.30
C GLY A 146 10.77 0.28 -13.40
N ILE A 147 9.45 0.06 -13.44
CA ILE A 147 8.45 1.12 -13.32
C ILE A 147 7.70 0.88 -12.01
N PHE A 148 7.58 1.90 -11.18
CA PHE A 148 6.65 1.89 -10.05
C PHE A 148 5.34 2.59 -10.45
N GLY A 149 4.24 2.25 -9.78
CA GLY A 149 2.98 2.98 -9.83
C GLY A 149 2.48 3.38 -8.44
N ALA A 150 1.57 4.35 -8.39
CA ALA A 150 0.65 4.53 -7.30
C ALA A 150 -0.74 4.85 -7.84
N VAL A 151 -1.77 4.27 -7.25
CA VAL A 151 -3.14 4.30 -7.79
C VAL A 151 -4.18 4.59 -6.73
N VAL A 152 -5.28 5.20 -7.17
CA VAL A 152 -6.51 5.37 -6.41
C VAL A 152 -7.66 4.79 -7.22
N TYR A 153 -8.58 4.07 -6.58
CA TYR A 153 -9.79 3.59 -7.27
C TYR A 153 -11.00 3.44 -6.32
N PRO A 154 -12.23 3.57 -6.82
CA PRO A 154 -13.44 3.42 -6.02
C PRO A 154 -13.79 1.94 -5.78
N GLY A 155 -14.24 1.65 -4.56
CA GLY A 155 -14.91 0.41 -4.20
C GLY A 155 -16.44 0.49 -4.43
N PRO A 156 -17.14 -0.64 -4.34
CA PRO A 156 -18.55 -0.73 -4.75
C PRO A 156 -19.56 -0.05 -3.79
N LYS A 157 -19.12 0.51 -2.66
CA LYS A 157 -20.01 1.07 -1.61
C LYS A 157 -19.52 2.40 -1.03
N ASN A 158 -19.18 3.36 -1.90
CA ASN A 158 -18.63 4.68 -1.53
C ASN A 158 -17.45 4.51 -0.57
N ASN A 159 -16.53 3.65 -0.97
CA ASN A 159 -15.28 3.38 -0.28
C ASN A 159 -14.16 3.46 -1.30
N TRP A 160 -12.93 3.57 -0.84
CA TRP A 160 -11.80 3.89 -1.71
C TRP A 160 -10.62 2.98 -1.42
N VAL A 161 -9.82 2.71 -2.44
CA VAL A 161 -8.54 2.03 -2.30
C VAL A 161 -7.44 2.94 -2.82
N PHE A 162 -6.41 3.14 -2.00
CA PHE A 162 -5.18 3.82 -2.38
C PHE A 162 -4.02 2.85 -2.21
N ASN A 163 -3.15 2.77 -3.21
CA ASN A 163 -1.89 2.05 -3.13
C ASN A 163 -0.76 3.02 -3.47
N ALA A 164 0.12 3.23 -2.50
CA ALA A 164 1.25 4.15 -2.63
C ALA A 164 2.42 3.54 -3.42
N GLY A 165 2.42 2.22 -3.58
CA GLY A 165 3.40 1.47 -4.36
C GLY A 165 4.80 1.41 -3.77
N THR A 166 4.98 1.67 -2.46
CA THR A 166 6.30 1.69 -1.84
C THR A 166 6.31 1.39 -0.34
N ILE A 167 7.30 0.62 0.12
CA ILE A 167 7.56 0.35 1.55
C ILE A 167 7.89 1.64 2.32
N TYR A 168 8.61 2.55 1.68
CA TYR A 168 9.14 3.78 2.27
C TYR A 168 8.09 4.85 2.52
N TRP A 169 6.82 4.63 2.16
CA TRP A 169 5.75 5.59 2.46
C TRP A 169 5.73 5.99 3.94
N SER A 170 5.86 5.01 4.84
CA SER A 170 5.90 5.23 6.29
C SER A 170 7.08 6.10 6.76
N GLN A 171 8.20 6.09 6.03
CA GLN A 171 9.40 6.87 6.35
C GLN A 171 9.17 8.38 6.17
N ALA A 172 8.20 8.75 5.33
CA ALA A 172 7.80 10.13 5.11
C ALA A 172 6.67 10.59 6.04
N LEU A 173 6.09 9.70 6.86
CA LEU A 173 4.99 10.06 7.77
C LEU A 173 5.46 10.50 9.15
N SER A 174 6.49 9.85 9.70
CA SER A 174 6.95 10.14 11.07
C SER A 174 8.38 9.71 11.32
N GLU A 175 9.08 10.46 12.18
CA GLU A 175 10.42 10.11 12.68
C GLU A 175 10.40 10.13 14.23
N PRO A 176 9.94 9.03 14.87
CA PRO A 176 9.92 8.96 16.33
C PRO A 176 11.35 8.88 16.92
N PRO A 177 11.55 9.20 18.21
CA PRO A 177 12.85 9.09 18.85
C PRO A 177 13.49 7.70 18.67
N GLY A 178 14.73 7.67 18.19
CA GLY A 178 15.46 6.43 17.91
C GLY A 178 15.18 5.81 16.54
N HIS A 179 14.34 6.43 15.70
CA HIS A 179 14.17 6.03 14.32
C HIS A 179 15.47 6.19 13.54
N VAL A 180 15.79 5.19 12.73
CA VAL A 180 16.92 5.22 11.80
C VAL A 180 16.35 5.20 10.40
N PRO A 181 16.50 6.29 9.61
CA PRO A 181 15.99 6.33 8.25
C PRO A 181 16.49 5.15 7.42
N ALA A 182 15.55 4.49 6.74
CA ALA A 182 15.86 3.38 5.88
C ALA A 182 16.84 3.80 4.77
N ALA A 183 17.82 2.93 4.51
CA ALA A 183 18.83 3.16 3.49
C ALA A 183 19.29 1.82 2.88
N SER A 184 19.60 1.84 1.58
CA SER A 184 20.37 0.82 0.89
C SER A 184 21.76 1.38 0.52
N SER A 185 22.59 0.58 -0.17
CA SER A 185 23.90 1.07 -0.65
C SER A 185 23.79 2.27 -1.58
N GLU A 186 22.71 2.35 -2.36
CA GLU A 186 22.52 3.35 -3.41
C GLU A 186 21.55 4.48 -3.02
N HIS A 187 20.89 4.39 -1.86
CA HIS A 187 19.71 5.23 -1.59
C HIS A 187 19.37 5.39 -0.12
N ARG A 188 18.76 6.52 0.24
CA ARG A 188 18.31 6.80 1.61
C ARG A 188 17.04 7.65 1.58
N THR A 189 16.09 7.33 2.46
CA THR A 189 14.90 8.15 2.64
C THR A 189 15.25 9.51 3.24
N LEU A 190 14.52 10.54 2.82
CA LEU A 190 14.79 11.93 3.23
C LEU A 190 14.09 12.31 4.55
N GLY A 191 13.43 11.35 5.20
CA GLY A 191 12.65 11.58 6.40
C GLY A 191 11.24 12.11 6.11
N VAL A 192 10.65 12.77 7.11
CA VAL A 192 9.26 13.24 7.08
C VAL A 192 9.04 14.27 5.97
N ASP A 193 7.96 14.10 5.20
CA ASP A 193 7.53 15.03 4.16
C ASP A 193 6.07 15.44 4.38
N ALA A 194 5.85 16.75 4.59
CA ALA A 194 4.53 17.30 4.84
C ALA A 194 3.53 17.04 3.69
N ARG A 195 4.03 16.92 2.46
CA ARG A 195 3.18 16.62 1.29
C ARG A 195 2.67 15.18 1.35
N VAL A 196 3.51 14.23 1.77
CA VAL A 196 3.12 12.82 1.95
C VAL A 196 2.14 12.67 3.12
N GLN A 197 2.36 13.41 4.21
CA GLN A 197 1.41 13.50 5.31
C GLN A 197 0.05 14.04 4.84
N GLN A 198 0.05 15.09 4.01
CA GLN A 198 -1.17 15.67 3.45
C GLN A 198 -1.89 14.71 2.50
N ILE A 199 -1.19 14.00 1.60
CA ILE A 199 -1.77 12.97 0.73
C ILE A 199 -2.46 11.88 1.57
N THR A 200 -1.77 11.40 2.62
CA THR A 200 -2.31 10.39 3.52
C THR A 200 -3.51 10.92 4.31
N HIS A 201 -3.46 12.17 4.76
CA HIS A 201 -4.57 12.84 5.43
C HIS A 201 -5.80 12.93 4.50
N ASN A 202 -5.61 13.40 3.27
CA ASN A 202 -6.69 13.55 2.28
C ASN A 202 -7.38 12.21 2.02
N PHE A 203 -6.60 11.15 1.78
CA PHE A 203 -7.16 9.80 1.60
C PHE A 203 -8.00 9.36 2.80
N LEU A 204 -7.46 9.52 4.02
CA LEU A 204 -8.16 9.11 5.23
C LEU A 204 -9.43 9.93 5.47
N GLN A 205 -9.39 11.26 5.28
CA GLN A 205 -10.57 12.11 5.41
C GLN A 205 -11.65 11.72 4.41
N HIS A 206 -11.28 11.60 3.13
CA HIS A 206 -12.22 11.22 2.07
C HIS A 206 -12.89 9.87 2.35
N CYS A 207 -12.12 8.88 2.84
CA CYS A 207 -12.67 7.61 3.27
C CYS A 207 -13.65 7.73 4.44
N LEU A 208 -13.40 8.60 5.40
CA LEU A 208 -14.26 8.75 6.58
C LEU A 208 -15.56 9.48 6.26
N GLU A 209 -15.50 10.48 5.38
CA GLU A 209 -16.61 11.29 4.89
C GLU A 209 -17.58 10.47 4.04
N ASP A 210 -17.06 9.70 3.08
CA ASP A 210 -17.87 8.90 2.15
C ASP A 210 -18.40 7.60 2.76
N SER A 211 -17.75 7.10 3.82
CA SER A 211 -18.06 5.79 4.37
C SER A 211 -19.51 5.71 4.87
N THR A 212 -20.24 4.78 4.28
CA THR A 212 -21.60 4.40 4.66
C THR A 212 -21.64 3.42 5.85
N LEU A 213 -20.48 3.00 6.35
CA LEU A 213 -20.40 2.03 7.46
C LEU A 213 -20.82 2.69 8.78
N THR A 214 -21.76 2.05 9.45
CA THR A 214 -22.19 2.41 10.80
C THR A 214 -21.80 1.31 11.77
N PHE A 215 -21.15 1.69 12.87
CA PHE A 215 -20.88 0.76 13.97
C PHE A 215 -21.94 1.00 15.03
N LYS A 216 -22.62 -0.07 15.45
CA LYS A 216 -23.43 0.02 16.67
C LYS A 216 -22.48 0.42 17.79
N GLY A 217 -22.77 1.55 18.45
CA GLY A 217 -22.00 2.03 19.60
C GLY A 217 -21.86 0.92 20.63
N GLY A 218 -20.71 0.25 20.63
CA GLY A 218 -20.28 -0.65 21.68
C GLY A 218 -19.48 0.18 22.65
N ARG A 219 -19.94 0.19 23.91
CA ARG A 219 -19.26 0.80 25.06
C ARG A 219 -17.79 0.39 25.16
#